data_AF-A0A1B6JXL4-F1
#
_entry.id   AF-A0A1B6JXL4-F1
#
_cell.length_a   1.000
_cell.length_b   1.000
_cell.length_c   1.000
_cell.angle_alpha   90.00
_cell.angle_beta   90.00
_cell.angle_gamma   90.00
#
_symmetry.space_group_name_H-M   'P 1'
#
loop_
_entity.id
_entity.type
_entity.pdbx_description
1 polymer ?
#
loop_
_entity_poly.entity_id
_entity_poly.type
_entity_poly.pdbx_seq_one_letter_code
_entity_poly.pdbx_strand_id
1 'polypeptide(L)'
;PIYSMSAQNNSIARLDEGMWTTMSQVYRRSRIAQTFLSNYNYEDVGVVQLSPHSTSTWTISPPDEENMKKEAKSKNPITVKLVWTVSRPPSSPEQSGVTKDSQET
;
A
#
# COMPACT_ATOMS: atom_id res chain seq x y z
N PRO A 1 1.03 -15.47 2.89
CA PRO A 1 1.16 -14.46 1.82
C PRO A 1 2.57 -14.54 1.24
N ILE A 2 2.73 -14.35 -0.08
CA ILE A 2 4.06 -14.40 -0.73
C ILE A 2 4.95 -13.19 -0.37
N TYR A 3 4.33 -12.11 0.10
CA TYR A 3 4.98 -10.92 0.60
C TYR A 3 4.17 -10.37 1.77
N SER A 4 4.85 -9.96 2.84
CA SER A 4 4.25 -9.24 3.95
C SER A 4 5.25 -8.22 4.45
N MET A 5 4.76 -7.01 4.73
CA MET A 5 5.58 -5.98 5.34
C MET A 5 4.75 -5.04 6.20
N SER A 6 5.37 -4.55 7.27
CA SER A 6 4.85 -3.48 8.10
C SER A 6 5.89 -2.38 8.18
N ALA A 7 5.48 -1.15 7.89
CA ALA A 7 6.26 0.04 8.15
C ALA A 7 5.71 0.68 9.43
N GLN A 8 6.60 1.05 10.35
CA GLN A 8 6.27 1.80 11.56
C GLN A 8 6.89 3.20 11.47
N ASN A 9 6.69 4.05 12.48
CA ASN A 9 6.99 5.49 12.47
C ASN A 9 8.34 5.87 11.81
N ASN A 10 9.41 5.09 11.99
CA ASN A 10 10.72 5.40 11.41
C ASN A 10 10.82 5.17 9.89
N SER A 11 9.85 4.48 9.28
CA SER A 11 9.79 4.15 7.85
C SER A 11 8.67 4.91 7.12
N ILE A 12 7.96 5.80 7.83
CA ILE A 12 6.95 6.69 7.26
C ILE A 12 7.56 8.09 7.21
N ALA A 13 8.06 8.46 6.03
CA ALA A 13 8.59 9.79 5.80
C ALA A 13 7.45 10.79 5.67
N ARG A 14 7.59 11.97 6.29
CA ARG A 14 6.74 13.11 5.97
C ARG A 14 7.12 13.63 4.60
N LEU A 15 6.11 13.98 3.81
CA LEU A 15 6.33 14.67 2.56
C LEU A 15 6.73 16.12 2.84
N ASP A 16 7.83 16.59 2.29
CA ASP A 16 8.17 18.02 2.32
C ASP A 16 7.45 18.79 1.20
N GLU A 17 7.41 20.12 1.32
CA GLU A 17 6.75 21.00 0.35
C GLU A 17 7.32 20.87 -1.07
N GLY A 18 8.64 20.65 -1.19
CA GLY A 18 9.31 20.47 -2.49
C GLY A 18 8.91 19.16 -3.18
N MET A 19 8.83 18.07 -2.41
CA MET A 19 8.35 16.77 -2.88
C MET A 19 6.86 16.83 -3.25
N TRP A 20 6.02 17.50 -2.45
CA TRP A 20 4.61 17.72 -2.77
C TRP A 20 4.43 18.52 -4.07
N THR A 21 5.19 19.60 -4.23
CA THR A 21 5.18 20.42 -5.45
C THR A 21 5.58 19.60 -6.67
N THR A 22 6.66 18.82 -6.54
CA THR A 22 7.16 17.94 -7.61
C THR A 22 6.11 16.90 -8.01
N MET A 23 5.52 16.22 -7.03
CA MET A 23 4.47 15.23 -7.26
C MET A 23 3.22 15.88 -7.90
N SER A 24 2.77 17.03 -7.39
CA SER A 24 1.61 17.75 -7.92
C SER A 24 1.81 18.20 -9.37
N GLN A 25 3.05 18.57 -9.74
CA GLN A 25 3.41 18.95 -11.11
C GLN A 25 3.28 17.79 -12.11
N VAL A 26 3.50 16.53 -11.69
CA VAL A 26 3.29 15.36 -12.55
C VAL A 26 1.84 15.31 -13.05
N TYR A 27 0.90 15.71 -12.21
CA TYR A 27 -0.53 15.70 -12.50
C TYR A 27 -1.07 17.03 -13.05
N ARG A 28 -0.22 17.99 -13.42
CA ARG A 28 -0.64 19.35 -13.84
C ARG A 28 -1.64 19.39 -14.99
N ARG A 29 -1.64 18.36 -15.85
CA ARG A 29 -2.54 18.26 -17.01
C ARG A 29 -3.89 17.61 -16.70
N SER A 30 -4.04 16.97 -15.54
CA SER A 30 -5.28 16.30 -15.14
C SER A 30 -6.07 17.20 -14.19
N ARG A 31 -7.13 17.82 -14.70
CA ARG A 31 -8.01 18.67 -13.89
C ARG A 31 -8.61 17.91 -12.70
N ILE A 32 -9.01 16.66 -12.91
CA ILE A 32 -9.56 15.80 -11.87
C ILE A 32 -8.53 15.56 -10.75
N ALA A 33 -7.29 15.25 -11.11
CA ALA A 33 -6.23 15.05 -10.12
C ALA A 33 -5.90 16.34 -9.36
N GLN A 34 -5.85 17.49 -10.04
CA GLN A 34 -5.62 18.78 -9.38
C GLN A 34 -6.73 19.13 -8.38
N THR A 35 -8.01 18.94 -8.74
CA THR A 35 -9.13 19.14 -7.82
C THR A 35 -9.08 18.19 -6.63
N PHE A 36 -8.63 16.95 -6.82
CA PHE A 36 -8.46 16.01 -5.71
C PHE A 36 -7.33 16.45 -4.78
N LEU A 37 -6.16 16.76 -5.33
CA LEU A 37 -4.97 17.14 -4.57
C LEU A 37 -5.16 18.46 -3.80
N SER A 38 -5.97 19.40 -4.29
CA SER A 38 -6.24 20.68 -3.60
C SER A 38 -6.99 20.54 -2.27
N ASN A 39 -7.50 19.36 -1.93
CA ASN A 39 -8.15 19.10 -0.64
C ASN A 39 -7.15 18.73 0.47
N TYR A 40 -5.86 18.65 0.17
CA TYR A 40 -4.82 18.20 1.09
C TYR A 40 -3.65 19.18 1.11
N ASN A 41 -2.98 19.30 2.25
CA ASN A 41 -1.67 19.92 2.36
C ASN A 41 -0.57 18.84 2.40
N TYR A 42 0.68 19.25 2.19
CA TYR A 42 1.82 18.31 2.25
C TYR A 42 1.93 17.61 3.63
N GLU A 43 1.50 18.26 4.71
CA GLU A 43 1.50 17.71 6.07
C GLU A 43 0.49 16.57 6.28
N ASP A 44 -0.56 16.52 5.46
CA ASP A 44 -1.60 15.48 5.51
C ASP A 44 -1.15 14.17 4.82
N VAL A 45 0.02 14.18 4.16
CA VAL A 45 0.48 13.10 3.30
C VAL A 45 1.75 12.45 3.87
N GLY A 46 1.63 11.17 4.20
CA GLY A 46 2.76 10.32 4.57
C GLY A 46 3.23 9.47 3.39
N VAL A 47 4.55 9.35 3.24
CA VAL A 47 5.18 8.45 2.26
C VAL A 47 5.72 7.24 3.00
N VAL A 48 5.22 6.06 2.65
CA VAL A 48 5.70 4.80 3.21
C VAL A 48 6.65 4.15 2.22
N GLN A 49 7.90 3.98 2.60
CA GLN A 49 8.85 3.24 1.78
C GLN A 49 8.78 1.75 2.15
N LEU A 50 8.38 0.92 1.19
CA LEU A 50 8.33 -0.52 1.36
C LEU A 50 9.65 -1.18 0.91
N SER A 51 10.20 -2.07 1.74
CA SER A 51 11.36 -2.88 1.38
C SER A 51 10.99 -3.87 0.26
N PRO A 52 11.87 -4.09 -0.73
CA PRO A 52 11.71 -5.17 -1.71
C PRO A 52 11.67 -6.56 -1.07
N HIS A 53 12.27 -6.72 0.12
CA HIS A 53 12.32 -7.97 0.83
C HIS A 53 11.19 -8.05 1.88
N SER A 54 10.40 -9.13 1.79
CA SER A 54 9.36 -9.45 2.78
C SER A 54 9.98 -9.61 4.16
N THR A 55 9.32 -9.09 5.20
CA THR A 55 9.74 -9.30 6.60
C THR A 55 9.26 -10.64 7.16
N SER A 56 8.38 -11.34 6.43
CA SER A 56 7.83 -12.62 6.82
C SER A 56 8.30 -13.73 5.88
N THR A 57 8.72 -14.85 6.47
CA THR A 57 9.00 -16.10 5.76
C THR A 57 7.71 -16.67 5.20
N TRP A 58 7.70 -17.03 3.92
CA TRP A 58 6.55 -17.65 3.30
C TRP A 58 6.45 -19.13 3.69
N THR A 59 5.59 -19.43 4.66
CA THR A 59 5.35 -20.80 5.16
C THR A 59 4.25 -21.49 4.36
N ILE A 60 4.56 -21.91 3.13
CA ILE A 60 3.68 -22.77 2.32
C ILE A 60 4.02 -24.25 2.56
N SER A 61 3.01 -25.12 2.59
CA SER A 61 3.26 -26.56 2.71
C SER A 61 3.82 -27.12 1.38
N PRO A 62 4.67 -28.16 1.41
CA PRO A 62 5.16 -28.78 0.18
C PRO A 62 4.08 -29.16 -0.85
N PRO A 63 2.94 -29.79 -0.47
CA PRO A 63 1.90 -30.10 -1.44
C PRO A 63 1.22 -28.85 -2.03
N ASP A 64 1.01 -27.80 -1.22
CA ASP A 64 0.43 -26.55 -1.70
C ASP A 64 1.38 -25.81 -2.65
N GLU A 65 2.69 -25.87 -2.40
CA GLU A 65 3.69 -25.28 -3.28
C GLU A 65 3.71 -25.97 -4.65
N GLU A 66 3.62 -27.30 -4.68
CA GLU A 66 3.48 -28.05 -5.95
C GLU A 66 2.19 -27.70 -6.69
N ASN A 67 1.08 -27.58 -5.97
CA ASN A 67 -0.20 -27.22 -6.57
C ASN A 67 -0.15 -25.80 -7.16
N MET A 68 0.42 -24.84 -6.42
CA MET A 68 0.61 -23.48 -6.91
C MET A 68 1.51 -23.45 -8.16
N LYS A 69 2.59 -24.24 -8.20
CA LYS A 69 3.47 -24.37 -9.39
C LYS A 69 2.73 -24.97 -10.59
N LYS A 70 1.83 -25.93 -10.37
CA LYS A 70 1.00 -26.53 -11.43
C LYS A 70 -0.02 -25.52 -11.97
N GLU A 71 -0.68 -24.80 -11.07
CA GLU A 71 -1.65 -23.76 -11.41
C GLU A 71 -1.00 -22.60 -12.17
N ALA A 72 0.17 -22.14 -11.73
CA ALA A 72 0.98 -21.11 -12.40
C ALA A 72 1.41 -21.49 -13.83
N LYS A 73 1.50 -22.78 -14.15
CA LYS A 73 1.82 -23.28 -15.49
C LYS A 73 0.57 -23.57 -16.33
N SER A 74 -0.60 -23.54 -15.72
CA SER A 74 -1.87 -23.80 -16.40
C SER A 74 -2.34 -22.56 -17.17
N LYS A 75 -3.44 -22.72 -17.92
CA LYS A 75 -4.13 -21.59 -18.58
C LYS A 75 -5.21 -20.96 -17.69
N ASN A 76 -5.35 -21.43 -16.45
CA ASN A 76 -6.37 -20.93 -15.54
C ASN A 76 -5.98 -19.52 -15.06
N PRO A 77 -6.95 -18.62 -14.89
CA PRO A 77 -6.68 -17.32 -14.31
C PRO A 77 -6.23 -17.49 -12.85
N ILE A 78 -5.23 -16.70 -12.44
CA ILE A 78 -4.77 -16.62 -11.06
C ILE A 78 -5.10 -15.23 -10.54
N THR A 79 -5.79 -15.18 -9.41
CA THR A 79 -6.12 -13.91 -8.75
C THR A 79 -5.00 -13.51 -7.80
N VAL A 80 -4.50 -12.29 -7.98
CA VAL A 80 -3.54 -11.67 -7.06
C VAL A 80 -4.26 -10.67 -6.18
N LYS A 81 -4.11 -10.83 -4.86
CA LYS A 81 -4.73 -9.95 -3.87
C LYS A 81 -3.69 -9.11 -3.12
N LEU A 82 -3.83 -7.80 -3.20
CA LEU A 82 -3.12 -6.85 -2.34
C LEU A 82 -4.04 -6.46 -1.18
N VAL A 83 -3.57 -6.62 0.06
CA VAL A 83 -4.28 -6.17 1.27
C VAL A 83 -3.41 -5.13 1.97
N TRP A 84 -4.01 -4.02 2.39
CA TRP A 84 -3.31 -3.00 3.17
C TRP A 84 -4.09 -2.62 4.42
N THR A 85 -3.36 -2.13 5.42
CA THR A 85 -3.91 -1.64 6.68
C THR A 85 -3.11 -0.43 7.11
N VAL A 86 -3.79 0.69 7.36
CA VAL A 86 -3.20 1.90 7.93
C VAL A 86 -3.78 2.09 9.33
N SER A 87 -2.91 2.33 10.30
CA SER A 87 -3.28 2.62 11.68
C SER A 87 -2.72 3.97 12.08
N ARG A 88 -3.56 4.82 12.68
CA ARG A 88 -3.21 6.10 13.27
C ARG A 88 -3.77 6.19 14.69
N PRO A 89 -3.19 7.01 15.57
CA PRO A 89 -3.84 7.36 16.83
C PRO A 89 -5.24 7.93 16.56
N PRO A 90 -6.29 7.47 17.27
CA PRO A 90 -7.64 7.97 17.06
C PRO A 90 -7.74 9.42 17.54
N SER A 91 -8.43 10.26 16.77
CA SER A 91 -8.71 11.67 17.09
C SER A 91 -9.78 11.84 18.17
N SER A 92 -10.61 10.82 18.39
CA SER A 92 -11.58 10.74 19.47
C SER A 92 -11.86 9.27 19.84
N PRO A 93 -12.40 8.98 21.03
CA PRO A 93 -12.72 7.60 21.46
C PRO A 93 -13.71 6.86 20.53
N GLU A 94 -14.51 7.62 19.79
CA GLU A 94 -15.56 7.11 18.91
C GLU A 94 -15.08 6.85 17.46
N GLN A 95 -13.89 7.36 17.08
CA GLN A 95 -13.34 7.19 15.74
C GLN A 95 -12.29 6.09 15.70
N SER A 96 -12.45 5.11 14.80
CA SER A 96 -11.42 4.10 14.55
C SER A 96 -10.16 4.75 13.96
N GLY A 97 -9.02 4.49 14.60
CA GLY A 97 -7.70 4.82 14.06
C GLY A 97 -7.25 3.89 12.94
N VAL A 98 -8.00 2.83 12.64
CA VAL A 98 -7.58 1.79 11.69
C VAL A 98 -8.47 1.78 10.45
N THR A 99 -7.85 1.79 9.28
CA THR A 99 -8.49 1.62 7.97
C THR A 99 -7.83 0.46 7.24
N LYS A 100 -8.63 -0.40 6.60
CA LYS A 100 -8.17 -1.59 5.88
C LYS A 100 -8.92 -1.71 4.57
N ASP A 101 -8.24 -2.18 3.53
CA ASP A 101 -8.87 -2.48 2.24
C ASP A 101 -8.05 -3.51 1.46
N SER A 102 -8.59 -4.00 0.34
CA SER A 102 -7.91 -4.93 -0.55
C SER A 102 -8.29 -4.77 -2.02
N GLN A 103 -7.33 -4.96 -2.91
CA GLN A 103 -7.51 -4.98 -4.36
C GLN A 103 -7.18 -6.35 -4.92
N GLU A 104 -8.03 -6.86 -5.81
CA GLU A 104 -7.83 -8.12 -6.55
C GLU A 104 -7.62 -7.82 -8.04
N THR A 105 -6.75 -8.58 -8.70
CA THR A 105 -6.46 -8.51 -10.14
C THR A 105 -6.36 -9.91 -10.73
#